data_AF-A0A484D2R9-F1
#
_entry.id   AF-A0A484D2R9-F1
#
_cell.length_a   1.000
_cell.length_b   1.000
_cell.length_c   1.000
_cell.angle_alpha   90.00
_cell.angle_beta   90.00
_cell.angle_gamma   90.00
#
_symmetry.space_group_name_H-M   'P 1'
#
loop_
_entity.id
_entity.type
_entity.pdbx_description
1 polymer ?
#
loop_
_entity_poly.entity_id
_entity_poly.type
_entity_poly.pdbx_seq_one_letter_code
_entity_poly.pdbx_strand_id
1 'polypeptide(L)'
;MFSKSYQPLPQRESTCPRTPGLFVDTHSFTQRGYHKGFSFDNIPNVSENNFTDTSQGWLSWMCNLIVIFLVYIGTFITFPITGWFVLKAVPNYQRIVVFRLGRVGPPKGPGIVLVLPLIDQWQRVDLRTRAFNIPPCQVTTLDGGVLSVGADIQFRIWSPVMSVLSVQDLNASTRMTAQKALTYSLAKKTFKEIQTERIKLGEYLGMDINEMTRPWGLEVDRVELTLGSLLKAPEGGPSGPLIMPPSVPGLEGLTGLTGPIQQLAMHFLGQSGISQPQQGDSITFTDELSSAPQAAVATPGSVEELLGGIRLLLSETLVQQIGACFQFDISSEHGQHHSYYVDLSQGSGAAGAGSLCGEPDVTLSMSDSDLLAMFQGRLQPFAAYTSGRLTIQGDIKTAMKLEELLKLLKK
;
A
#
# COMPACT_ATOMS: atom_id res chain seq x y z
N MET A 1 -47.38 -24.65 41.96
CA MET A 1 -46.27 -23.86 42.55
C MET A 1 -45.05 -24.06 41.66
N PHE A 2 -44.47 -22.96 41.17
CA PHE A 2 -43.20 -22.77 40.44
C PHE A 2 -43.41 -21.88 39.21
N SER A 3 -43.60 -20.57 39.44
CA SER A 3 -43.17 -19.53 38.50
C SER A 3 -42.07 -18.74 39.22
N LYS A 4 -40.83 -18.88 38.76
CA LYS A 4 -39.75 -17.96 39.13
C LYS A 4 -39.61 -16.97 37.99
N SER A 5 -40.23 -15.82 38.18
CA SER A 5 -40.07 -14.61 37.39
C SER A 5 -38.60 -14.18 37.43
N TYR A 6 -38.00 -13.96 36.26
CA TYR A 6 -36.69 -13.35 36.14
C TYR A 6 -36.78 -11.90 36.67
N GLN A 7 -35.96 -11.58 37.67
CA GLN A 7 -35.87 -10.24 38.25
C GLN A 7 -34.54 -9.63 37.78
N PRO A 8 -34.54 -8.57 36.95
CA PRO A 8 -33.30 -7.95 36.51
C PRO A 8 -32.62 -7.24 37.69
N LEU A 9 -31.31 -7.43 37.79
CA LEU A 9 -30.44 -6.82 38.81
C LEU A 9 -30.46 -5.28 38.66
N PRO A 10 -30.39 -4.52 39.77
CA PRO A 10 -30.38 -3.07 39.71
C PRO A 10 -29.11 -2.58 39.03
N GLN A 11 -29.30 -1.80 37.97
CA GLN A 11 -28.24 -1.08 37.27
C GLN A 11 -27.62 -0.11 38.27
N ARG A 12 -26.37 -0.38 38.68
CA ARG A 12 -25.62 0.43 39.62
C ARG A 12 -25.39 1.81 39.01
N GLU A 13 -26.22 2.77 39.39
CA GLU A 13 -25.98 4.20 39.17
C GLU A 13 -24.60 4.54 39.73
N SER A 14 -23.68 4.89 38.85
CA SER A 14 -22.39 5.48 39.20
C SER A 14 -22.44 6.95 38.83
N THR A 15 -22.97 7.74 39.75
CA THR A 15 -22.70 9.18 39.84
C THR A 15 -21.23 9.38 40.20
N CYS A 16 -20.35 9.24 39.21
CA CYS A 16 -19.00 9.79 39.33
C CYS A 16 -19.06 11.28 39.00
N PRO A 17 -18.56 12.18 39.87
CA PRO A 17 -18.40 13.57 39.52
C PRO A 17 -17.36 13.66 38.39
N ARG A 18 -17.80 14.11 37.20
CA ARG A 18 -16.92 14.43 36.08
C ARG A 18 -16.21 15.74 36.37
N THR A 19 -14.93 15.69 36.74
CA THR A 19 -14.06 16.87 36.80
C THR A 19 -13.10 16.85 35.60
N PRO A 20 -13.07 17.88 34.74
CA PRO A 20 -12.12 17.98 33.64
C PRO A 20 -10.98 18.95 33.97
N GLY A 21 -9.75 18.62 33.57
CA GLY A 21 -8.67 19.60 33.36
C GLY A 21 -7.41 19.45 34.22
N LEU A 22 -6.28 19.32 33.50
CA LEU A 22 -4.90 19.80 33.71
C LEU A 22 -4.23 19.93 35.11
N PHE A 23 -4.78 19.40 36.19
CA PHE A 23 -4.07 19.28 37.47
C PHE A 23 -4.14 17.82 37.97
N VAL A 24 -2.96 17.23 38.17
CA VAL A 24 -2.80 15.93 38.82
C VAL A 24 -2.95 16.15 40.33
N ASP A 25 -4.06 15.72 40.91
CA ASP A 25 -4.17 15.61 42.36
C ASP A 25 -3.22 14.51 42.85
N THR A 26 -2.18 14.93 43.57
CA THR A 26 -1.11 14.07 44.06
C THR A 26 -1.51 13.43 45.39
N HIS A 27 -2.59 12.65 45.44
CA HIS A 27 -2.91 11.86 46.65
C HIS A 27 -3.71 10.61 46.31
N SER A 28 -3.02 9.49 46.02
CA SER A 28 -3.42 8.12 46.42
C SER A 28 -2.47 7.07 45.81
N PHE A 29 -1.25 7.01 46.36
CA PHE A 29 -0.38 5.85 46.22
C PHE A 29 -0.94 4.72 47.11
N THR A 30 -1.86 3.91 46.59
CA THR A 30 -2.05 2.47 46.93
C THR A 30 -3.38 1.95 46.37
N GLN A 31 -3.40 1.49 45.12
CA GLN A 31 -4.20 0.33 44.73
C GLN A 31 -3.77 -0.17 43.34
N ARG A 32 -3.17 -1.37 43.30
CA ARG A 32 -2.99 -2.14 42.06
C ARG A 32 -4.34 -2.69 41.63
N GLY A 33 -5.07 -1.91 40.84
CA GLY A 33 -6.11 -2.40 39.94
C GLY A 33 -5.59 -2.25 38.51
N TYR A 34 -5.75 -3.27 37.67
CA TYR A 34 -5.55 -3.12 36.23
C TYR A 34 -6.54 -2.06 35.72
N HIS A 35 -6.10 -0.80 35.66
CA HIS A 35 -6.81 0.25 34.97
C HIS A 35 -6.71 -0.09 33.48
N LYS A 36 -7.85 -0.53 32.92
CA LYS A 36 -8.18 -0.34 31.50
C LYS A 36 -7.70 1.08 31.18
N GLY A 37 -6.70 1.19 30.30
CA GLY A 37 -6.01 2.45 30.03
C GLY A 37 -7.03 3.56 29.84
N PHE A 38 -6.70 4.77 30.32
CA PHE A 38 -7.47 5.98 30.10
C PHE A 38 -7.61 6.21 28.59
N SER A 39 -8.55 5.49 27.98
CA SER A 39 -9.06 5.80 26.66
C SER A 39 -9.52 7.23 26.79
N PHE A 40 -8.98 8.12 25.97
CA PHE A 40 -9.59 9.40 25.72
C PHE A 40 -10.94 9.12 25.05
N ASP A 41 -11.93 8.69 25.84
CA ASP A 41 -13.32 8.43 25.46
C ASP A 41 -14.07 9.74 25.14
N ASN A 42 -13.33 10.78 24.76
CA ASN A 42 -13.81 12.03 24.21
C ASN A 42 -13.71 12.01 22.67
N ILE A 43 -13.89 10.84 22.04
CA ILE A 43 -14.34 10.83 20.66
C ILE A 43 -15.82 11.23 20.76
N PRO A 44 -16.20 12.45 20.34
CA PRO A 44 -17.59 12.87 20.40
C PRO A 44 -18.42 11.79 19.72
N ASN A 45 -19.49 11.33 20.36
CA ASN A 45 -20.38 10.37 19.74
C ASN A 45 -21.15 11.10 18.63
N VAL A 46 -20.53 11.21 17.44
CA VAL A 46 -21.02 11.98 16.28
C VAL A 46 -22.30 11.36 15.69
N SER A 47 -22.74 10.21 16.19
CA SER A 47 -23.97 9.53 15.74
C SER A 47 -25.23 10.40 15.87
N GLU A 48 -25.24 11.41 16.76
CA GLU A 48 -26.44 12.24 17.00
C GLU A 48 -26.40 13.66 16.42
N ASN A 49 -25.44 14.01 15.54
CA ASN A 49 -25.26 15.41 15.08
C ASN A 49 -25.14 16.42 16.25
N ASN A 50 -24.79 15.95 17.45
CA ASN A 50 -24.66 16.79 18.63
C ASN A 50 -23.25 17.38 18.64
N PHE A 51 -23.10 18.52 17.97
CA PHE A 51 -21.83 19.26 17.91
C PHE A 51 -21.59 20.11 19.16
N THR A 52 -22.46 20.02 20.17
CA THR A 52 -22.30 20.73 21.44
C THR A 52 -21.58 19.85 22.45
N ASP A 53 -20.33 20.20 22.73
CA ASP A 53 -19.57 19.59 23.80
C ASP A 53 -20.08 20.15 25.15
N THR A 54 -21.01 19.44 25.77
CA THR A 54 -21.65 19.81 27.05
C THR A 54 -20.68 19.74 28.24
N SER A 55 -19.43 19.33 28.03
CA SER A 55 -18.39 19.28 29.06
C SER A 55 -17.80 20.65 29.44
N GLN A 56 -18.24 21.74 28.80
CA GLN A 56 -17.67 23.06 29.03
C GLN A 56 -18.13 23.66 30.36
N GLY A 57 -17.19 23.81 31.30
CA GLY A 57 -17.35 24.71 32.42
C GLY A 57 -17.59 26.15 31.92
N TRP A 58 -18.43 26.89 32.65
CA TRP A 58 -18.88 28.23 32.28
C TRP A 58 -17.72 29.19 31.93
N LEU A 59 -16.58 29.05 32.61
CA LEU A 59 -15.37 29.85 32.36
C LEU A 59 -14.76 29.59 30.96
N SER A 60 -14.74 28.34 30.50
CA SER A 60 -14.23 27.96 29.17
C SER A 60 -15.11 28.50 28.05
N TRP A 61 -16.43 28.49 28.28
CA TRP A 61 -17.39 29.08 27.36
C TRP A 61 -17.18 30.60 27.24
N MET A 62 -17.03 31.30 28.36
CA MET A 62 -16.75 32.74 28.38
C MET A 62 -15.42 33.11 27.72
N CYS A 63 -14.35 32.35 28.00
CA CYS A 63 -13.06 32.56 27.36
C CYS A 63 -13.14 32.38 25.84
N ASN A 64 -13.80 31.32 25.38
CA ASN A 64 -14.01 31.07 23.94
C ASN A 64 -14.78 32.23 23.27
N LEU A 65 -15.82 32.76 23.93
CA LEU A 65 -16.56 33.91 23.42
C LEU A 65 -15.69 35.17 23.34
N ILE A 66 -14.87 35.45 24.35
CA ILE A 66 -13.97 36.61 24.36
C ILE A 66 -12.96 36.51 23.20
N VAL A 67 -12.35 35.33 22.99
CA VAL A 67 -11.40 35.11 21.88
C VAL A 67 -12.08 35.29 20.54
N ILE A 68 -13.28 34.72 20.35
CA ILE A 68 -14.06 34.89 19.11
C ILE A 68 -14.35 36.37 18.87
N PHE A 69 -14.81 37.09 19.89
CA PHE A 69 -15.13 38.51 19.78
C PHE A 69 -13.91 39.36 19.40
N LEU A 70 -12.75 39.11 20.01
CA LEU A 70 -11.50 39.81 19.70
C LEU A 70 -11.05 39.57 18.24
N VAL A 71 -11.18 38.34 17.73
CA VAL A 71 -10.87 38.02 16.34
C VAL A 71 -11.86 38.68 15.37
N TYR A 72 -13.14 38.75 15.72
CA TYR A 72 -14.13 39.50 14.93
C TYR A 72 -13.79 40.99 14.86
N ILE A 73 -13.41 41.61 15.99
CA ILE A 73 -12.97 43.01 16.02
C ILE A 73 -11.72 43.19 15.14
N GLY A 74 -10.72 42.32 15.28
CA GLY A 74 -9.51 42.37 14.45
C GLY A 74 -9.83 42.24 12.96
N THR A 75 -10.73 41.34 12.60
CA THR A 75 -11.20 41.14 11.21
C THR A 75 -11.93 42.38 10.68
N PHE A 76 -12.72 43.05 11.52
CA PHE A 76 -13.44 44.27 11.17
C PHE A 76 -12.49 45.47 10.98
N ILE A 77 -11.51 45.66 11.87
CA ILE A 77 -10.52 46.75 11.77
C ILE A 77 -9.67 46.61 10.50
N THR A 78 -9.38 45.38 10.07
CA THR A 78 -8.55 45.08 8.91
C THR A 78 -9.33 44.99 7.58
N PHE A 79 -10.61 45.41 7.59
CA PHE A 79 -11.42 45.56 6.39
C PHE A 79 -10.82 46.67 5.50
N PRO A 80 -10.61 46.51 4.18
CA PRO A 80 -11.21 45.54 3.23
C PRO A 80 -10.36 44.30 2.90
N ILE A 81 -9.11 44.23 3.35
CA ILE A 81 -8.13 43.21 2.94
C ILE A 81 -8.57 41.80 3.40
N THR A 82 -9.17 41.71 4.58
CA THR A 82 -9.62 40.43 5.16
C THR A 82 -10.90 39.89 4.52
N GLY A 83 -11.73 40.73 3.92
CA GLY A 83 -13.01 40.30 3.32
C GLY A 83 -12.82 39.23 2.24
N TRP A 84 -11.76 39.32 1.45
CA TRP A 84 -11.41 38.33 0.42
C TRP A 84 -10.96 36.97 1.00
N PHE A 85 -10.33 36.97 2.18
CA PHE A 85 -9.87 35.74 2.83
C PHE A 85 -10.98 35.03 3.61
N VAL A 86 -11.88 35.81 4.22
CA VAL A 86 -12.92 35.31 5.12
C VAL A 86 -14.08 34.67 4.35
N LEU A 87 -14.43 35.21 3.17
CA LEU A 87 -15.50 34.67 2.34
C LEU A 87 -14.97 33.57 1.44
N LYS A 88 -15.41 32.32 1.67
CA LYS A 88 -15.11 31.19 0.78
C LYS A 88 -16.40 30.69 0.13
N ALA A 89 -16.41 30.66 -1.20
CA ALA A 89 -17.48 30.02 -1.95
C ALA A 89 -17.27 28.50 -2.01
N VAL A 90 -18.31 27.74 -1.69
CA VAL A 90 -18.32 26.27 -1.70
C VAL A 90 -19.34 25.78 -2.74
N PRO A 91 -18.94 24.92 -3.69
CA PRO A 91 -19.86 24.31 -4.66
C PRO A 91 -20.93 23.41 -4.03
N ASN A 92 -22.05 23.19 -4.73
CA ASN A 92 -23.18 22.37 -4.25
C ASN A 92 -22.81 20.94 -3.82
N TYR A 93 -21.84 20.35 -4.50
CA TYR A 93 -21.38 18.98 -4.30
C TYR A 93 -20.30 18.83 -3.21
N GLN A 94 -19.85 19.95 -2.64
CA GLN A 94 -18.89 19.97 -1.55
C GLN A 94 -19.57 20.39 -0.25
N ARG A 95 -18.99 19.94 0.86
CA ARG A 95 -19.27 20.43 2.20
C ARG A 95 -17.98 20.87 2.83
N ILE A 96 -18.07 21.87 3.71
CA ILE A 96 -16.93 22.36 4.47
C ILE A 96 -17.16 22.06 5.94
N VAL A 97 -16.20 21.33 6.53
CA VAL A 97 -16.13 21.10 7.96
C VAL A 97 -15.21 22.17 8.52
N VAL A 98 -15.71 22.93 9.49
CA VAL A 98 -14.96 24.02 10.12
C VAL A 98 -14.67 23.63 11.56
N PHE A 99 -13.38 23.64 11.91
CA PHE A 99 -12.88 23.50 13.27
C PHE A 99 -12.59 24.88 13.81
N ARG A 100 -13.29 25.29 14.86
CA ARG A 100 -13.10 26.58 15.52
C ARG A 100 -12.38 26.37 16.83
N LEU A 101 -11.14 26.87 16.93
CA LEU A 101 -10.30 26.66 18.12
C LEU A 101 -10.18 25.17 18.51
N GLY A 102 -10.02 24.30 17.50
CA GLY A 102 -9.93 22.84 17.68
C GLY A 102 -11.27 22.12 17.93
N ARG A 103 -12.40 22.83 17.95
CA ARG A 103 -13.73 22.25 18.16
C ARG A 103 -14.45 22.08 16.83
N VAL A 104 -15.07 20.92 16.63
CA VAL A 104 -15.82 20.63 15.41
C VAL A 104 -17.13 21.42 15.38
N GLY A 105 -17.38 22.13 14.27
CA GLY A 105 -18.65 22.78 14.00
C GLY A 105 -19.58 21.90 13.16
N PRO A 106 -20.87 22.27 13.07
CA PRO A 106 -21.79 21.64 12.13
C PRO A 106 -21.27 21.81 10.69
N PRO A 107 -21.53 20.84 9.79
CA PRO A 107 -21.10 20.93 8.42
C PRO A 107 -21.84 22.08 7.73
N LYS A 108 -21.08 23.00 7.12
CA LYS A 108 -21.69 24.14 6.43
C LYS A 108 -22.05 23.75 4.99
N GLY A 109 -23.26 24.17 4.59
CA GLY A 109 -23.83 23.92 3.27
C GLY A 109 -23.12 24.68 2.15
N PRO A 110 -23.60 24.52 0.90
CA PRO A 110 -23.02 25.19 -0.25
C PRO A 110 -23.36 26.69 -0.28
N GLY A 111 -22.56 27.48 -0.97
CA GLY A 111 -22.68 28.94 -1.01
C GLY A 111 -21.51 29.64 -0.33
N ILE A 112 -21.74 30.88 0.11
CA ILE A 112 -20.71 31.70 0.76
C ILE A 112 -20.64 31.32 2.23
N VAL A 113 -19.50 30.77 2.62
CA VAL A 113 -19.22 30.39 3.99
C VAL A 113 -18.20 31.36 4.58
N LEU A 114 -18.57 31.98 5.71
CA LEU A 114 -17.67 32.79 6.52
C LEU A 114 -16.74 31.87 7.31
N VAL A 115 -15.42 32.03 7.09
CA VAL A 115 -14.36 31.30 7.80
C VAL A 115 -13.37 32.32 8.35
N LEU A 116 -13.17 32.35 9.67
CA LEU A 116 -12.34 33.36 10.31
C LEU A 116 -10.85 33.04 10.14
N PRO A 117 -10.02 34.01 9.70
CA PRO A 117 -8.57 33.81 9.66
C PRO A 117 -8.03 33.60 11.08
N LEU A 118 -6.90 32.88 11.21
CA LEU A 118 -6.22 32.46 12.45
C LEU A 118 -6.89 31.37 13.28
N ILE A 119 -8.21 31.43 13.53
CA ILE A 119 -8.87 30.53 14.50
C ILE A 119 -9.65 29.37 13.88
N ASP A 120 -10.09 29.53 12.63
CA ASP A 120 -10.87 28.52 11.94
C ASP A 120 -9.97 27.72 11.00
N GLN A 121 -9.87 26.41 11.26
CA GLN A 121 -9.34 25.45 10.28
C GLN A 121 -10.52 24.88 9.50
N TRP A 122 -10.38 24.77 8.19
CA TRP A 122 -11.46 24.30 7.34
C TRP A 122 -10.98 23.20 6.41
N GLN A 123 -11.82 22.20 6.20
CA GLN A 123 -11.56 21.10 5.29
C GLN A 123 -12.75 20.91 4.35
N ARG A 124 -12.46 20.86 3.05
CA ARG A 124 -13.46 20.58 2.01
C ARG A 124 -13.55 19.08 1.81
N VAL A 125 -14.78 18.57 1.82
CA VAL A 125 -15.11 17.18 1.57
C VAL A 125 -16.07 17.13 0.39
N ASP A 126 -15.77 16.28 -0.59
CA ASP A 126 -16.65 16.04 -1.73
C ASP A 126 -17.65 14.94 -1.37
N LEU A 127 -18.93 15.16 -1.67
CA LEU A 127 -20.00 14.20 -1.41
C LEU A 127 -20.29 13.29 -2.61
N ARG A 128 -19.66 13.51 -3.76
CA ARG A 128 -19.88 12.70 -4.97
C ARG A 128 -19.36 11.27 -4.76
N THR A 129 -20.00 10.33 -5.44
CA THR A 129 -19.52 8.95 -5.53
C THR A 129 -18.12 8.93 -6.15
N ARG A 130 -17.20 8.24 -5.49
CA ARG A 130 -15.83 8.02 -5.92
C ARG A 130 -15.60 6.53 -6.09
N ALA A 131 -14.78 6.19 -7.08
CA ALA A 131 -14.31 4.82 -7.29
C ALA A 131 -12.85 4.71 -6.86
N PHE A 132 -12.49 3.59 -6.26
CA PHE A 132 -11.11 3.19 -6.11
C PHE A 132 -10.95 1.71 -6.42
N ASN A 133 -9.82 1.38 -7.03
CA ASN A 133 -9.42 0.02 -7.30
C ASN A 133 -8.59 -0.53 -6.13
N ILE A 134 -8.84 -1.80 -5.81
CA ILE A 134 -7.98 -2.60 -4.95
C ILE A 134 -7.00 -3.35 -5.85
N PRO A 135 -5.67 -3.27 -5.58
CA PRO A 135 -4.70 -4.02 -6.35
C PRO A 135 -4.97 -5.53 -6.28
N PRO A 136 -4.74 -6.29 -7.36
CA PRO A 136 -4.98 -7.73 -7.37
C PRO A 136 -4.16 -8.45 -6.28
N CYS A 137 -4.84 -9.13 -5.36
CA CYS A 137 -4.23 -9.88 -4.28
C CYS A 137 -4.33 -11.39 -4.57
N GLN A 138 -3.29 -12.14 -4.23
CA GLN A 138 -3.32 -13.60 -4.33
C GLN A 138 -4.07 -14.17 -3.12
N VAL A 139 -5.13 -14.92 -3.37
CA VAL A 139 -5.94 -15.55 -2.32
C VAL A 139 -6.06 -17.04 -2.59
N THR A 140 -5.87 -17.83 -1.54
CA THR A 140 -6.10 -19.27 -1.56
C THR A 140 -7.56 -19.55 -1.23
N THR A 141 -8.24 -20.23 -2.14
CA THR A 141 -9.64 -20.66 -1.98
C THR A 141 -9.75 -21.93 -1.14
N LEU A 142 -10.98 -22.28 -0.77
CA LEU A 142 -11.28 -23.45 0.06
C LEU A 142 -10.82 -24.77 -0.60
N ASP A 143 -10.81 -24.84 -1.94
CA ASP A 143 -10.38 -26.01 -2.71
C ASP A 143 -8.87 -26.04 -2.99
N GLY A 144 -8.09 -25.15 -2.36
CA GLY A 144 -6.64 -25.06 -2.54
C GLY A 144 -6.19 -24.36 -3.85
N GLY A 145 -7.14 -23.86 -4.64
CA GLY A 145 -6.83 -23.05 -5.82
C GLY A 145 -6.30 -21.67 -5.43
N VAL A 146 -5.22 -21.23 -6.06
CA VAL A 146 -4.64 -19.89 -5.88
C VAL A 146 -5.04 -19.02 -7.05
N LEU A 147 -5.74 -17.93 -6.77
CA LEU A 147 -6.23 -17.01 -7.79
C LEU A 147 -5.96 -15.56 -7.37
N SER A 148 -5.73 -14.70 -8.36
CA SER A 148 -5.54 -13.27 -8.14
C SER A 148 -6.89 -12.55 -8.27
N VAL A 149 -7.35 -11.85 -7.24
CA VAL A 149 -8.60 -11.03 -7.29
C VAL A 149 -8.30 -9.58 -6.96
N GLY A 150 -8.81 -8.68 -7.80
CA GLY A 150 -9.01 -7.28 -7.46
C GLY A 150 -10.49 -6.96 -7.31
N ALA A 151 -10.80 -5.76 -6.84
CA ALA A 151 -12.16 -5.25 -6.83
C ALA A 151 -12.16 -3.75 -7.13
N ASP A 152 -13.20 -3.27 -7.80
CA ASP A 152 -13.53 -1.86 -7.91
C ASP A 152 -14.66 -1.54 -6.94
N ILE A 153 -14.46 -0.51 -6.11
CA ILE A 153 -15.42 -0.12 -5.09
C ILE A 153 -15.84 1.32 -5.33
N GLN A 154 -17.15 1.51 -5.46
CA GLN A 154 -17.79 2.80 -5.55
C GLN A 154 -18.40 3.14 -4.20
N PHE A 155 -18.02 4.28 -3.65
CA PHE A 155 -18.49 4.75 -2.35
C PHE A 155 -18.76 6.25 -2.39
N ARG A 156 -19.65 6.70 -1.50
CA ARG A 156 -19.95 8.12 -1.28
C ARG A 156 -19.86 8.46 0.19
N ILE A 157 -19.53 9.72 0.48
CA ILE A 157 -19.47 10.23 1.85
C ILE A 157 -20.86 10.76 2.20
N TRP A 158 -21.51 10.17 3.20
CA TRP A 158 -22.81 10.64 3.68
C TRP A 158 -22.63 11.72 4.76
N SER A 159 -21.62 11.56 5.63
CA SER A 159 -21.32 12.51 6.71
C SER A 159 -19.90 13.07 6.56
N PRO A 160 -19.75 14.34 6.15
CA PRO A 160 -18.44 14.95 5.98
C PRO A 160 -17.72 15.15 7.33
N VAL A 161 -18.46 15.32 8.43
CA VAL A 161 -17.87 15.47 9.75
C VAL A 161 -17.20 14.18 10.20
N MET A 162 -17.90 13.06 10.06
CA MET A 162 -17.37 11.75 10.43
C MET A 162 -16.16 11.36 9.59
N SER A 163 -16.21 11.64 8.29
CA SER A 163 -15.10 11.37 7.38
C SER A 163 -13.79 12.04 7.78
N VAL A 164 -13.84 13.21 8.41
CA VAL A 164 -12.64 13.96 8.82
C VAL A 164 -12.19 13.58 10.22
N LEU A 165 -13.13 13.31 11.13
CA LEU A 165 -12.81 13.02 12.53
C LEU A 165 -12.37 11.59 12.79
N SER A 166 -12.91 10.63 12.05
CA SER A 166 -12.74 9.21 12.34
C SER A 166 -11.42 8.64 11.83
N VAL A 167 -10.96 9.11 10.66
CA VAL A 167 -9.82 8.56 9.93
C VAL A 167 -9.05 9.70 9.27
N GLN A 168 -7.72 9.67 9.39
CA GLN A 168 -6.84 10.64 8.73
C GLN A 168 -6.86 10.46 7.20
N ASP A 169 -6.46 9.27 6.72
CA ASP A 169 -6.42 8.93 5.30
C ASP A 169 -7.54 7.98 4.91
N LEU A 170 -8.72 8.54 4.62
CA LEU A 170 -9.92 7.79 4.29
C LEU A 170 -9.69 6.78 3.16
N ASN A 171 -9.08 7.21 2.06
CA ASN A 171 -8.87 6.34 0.90
C ASN A 171 -7.92 5.16 1.20
N ALA A 172 -6.90 5.36 2.05
CA ALA A 172 -5.94 4.30 2.38
C ALA A 172 -6.56 3.29 3.35
N SER A 173 -7.24 3.77 4.39
CA SER A 173 -7.92 2.92 5.36
C SER A 173 -9.07 2.12 4.74
N THR A 174 -9.89 2.74 3.87
CA THR A 174 -10.95 2.02 3.15
C THR A 174 -10.38 0.96 2.21
N ARG A 175 -9.27 1.23 1.51
CA ARG A 175 -8.57 0.22 0.68
C ARG A 175 -8.13 -0.98 1.51
N MET A 176 -7.49 -0.74 2.65
CA MET A 176 -6.99 -1.82 3.52
C MET A 176 -8.16 -2.66 4.08
N THR A 177 -9.22 -2.01 4.58
CA THR A 177 -10.40 -2.70 5.09
C THR A 177 -11.08 -3.53 4.00
N ALA A 178 -11.25 -2.96 2.81
CA ALA A 178 -11.85 -3.66 1.70
C ALA A 178 -11.00 -4.85 1.22
N GLN A 179 -9.67 -4.71 1.17
CA GLN A 179 -8.75 -5.80 0.84
C GLN A 179 -8.86 -6.94 1.86
N LYS A 180 -8.94 -6.61 3.16
CA LYS A 180 -9.14 -7.58 4.23
C LYS A 180 -10.47 -8.31 4.10
N ALA A 181 -11.56 -7.58 3.91
CA ALA A 181 -12.91 -8.13 3.75
C ALA A 181 -12.99 -9.03 2.49
N LEU A 182 -12.41 -8.59 1.37
CA LEU A 182 -12.32 -9.35 0.12
C LEU A 182 -11.58 -10.67 0.35
N THR A 183 -10.38 -10.62 0.92
CA THR A 183 -9.56 -11.82 1.18
C THR A 183 -10.28 -12.80 2.10
N TYR A 184 -10.89 -12.30 3.18
CA TYR A 184 -11.64 -13.11 4.13
C TYR A 184 -12.88 -13.78 3.52
N SER A 185 -13.63 -13.06 2.68
CA SER A 185 -14.82 -13.59 2.01
C SER A 185 -14.46 -14.64 0.94
N LEU A 186 -13.41 -14.39 0.16
CA LEU A 186 -12.94 -15.30 -0.89
C LEU A 186 -12.32 -16.59 -0.34
N ALA A 187 -11.63 -16.54 0.81
CA ALA A 187 -11.04 -17.72 1.43
C ALA A 187 -12.08 -18.77 1.86
N LYS A 188 -13.33 -18.36 2.08
CA LYS A 188 -14.45 -19.25 2.47
C LYS A 188 -15.20 -19.85 1.29
N LYS A 189 -14.82 -19.51 0.06
CA LYS A 189 -15.55 -19.87 -1.16
C LYS A 189 -14.69 -20.74 -2.07
N THR A 190 -15.36 -21.61 -2.82
CA THR A 190 -14.78 -22.48 -3.85
C THR A 190 -14.56 -21.68 -5.13
N PHE A 191 -13.53 -22.03 -5.93
CA PHE A 191 -13.22 -21.32 -7.19
C PHE A 191 -14.43 -21.21 -8.12
N LYS A 192 -15.17 -22.32 -8.29
CA LYS A 192 -16.35 -22.40 -9.15
C LYS A 192 -17.49 -21.50 -8.66
N GLU A 193 -17.66 -21.37 -7.35
CA GLU A 193 -18.66 -20.48 -6.75
C GLU A 193 -18.30 -19.02 -7.00
N ILE A 194 -17.03 -18.65 -6.82
CA ILE A 194 -16.56 -17.27 -7.06
C ILE A 194 -16.79 -16.86 -8.52
N GLN A 195 -16.56 -17.77 -9.47
CA GLN A 195 -16.78 -17.51 -10.90
C GLN A 195 -18.27 -17.40 -11.25
N THR A 196 -19.11 -18.27 -10.69
CA THR A 196 -20.54 -18.34 -11.03
C THR A 196 -21.37 -17.27 -10.30
N GLU A 197 -21.05 -16.98 -9.04
CA GLU A 197 -21.84 -16.14 -8.15
C GLU A 197 -21.21 -14.77 -7.85
N ARG A 198 -20.30 -14.28 -8.70
CA ARG A 198 -19.57 -13.02 -8.48
C ARG A 198 -20.45 -11.81 -8.13
N ILE A 199 -21.66 -11.74 -8.67
CA ILE A 199 -22.60 -10.62 -8.43
C ILE A 199 -23.14 -10.69 -6.99
N LYS A 200 -23.63 -11.85 -6.57
CA LYS A 200 -24.12 -12.08 -5.20
C LYS A 200 -23.01 -11.89 -4.17
N LEU A 201 -21.80 -12.36 -4.50
CA LEU A 201 -20.63 -12.19 -3.64
C LEU A 201 -20.24 -10.71 -3.51
N GLY A 202 -20.34 -9.93 -4.59
CA GLY A 202 -20.14 -8.49 -4.58
C GLY A 202 -21.14 -7.75 -3.67
N GLU A 203 -22.43 -8.11 -3.73
CA GLU A 203 -23.45 -7.54 -2.84
C GLU A 203 -23.19 -7.88 -1.36
N TYR A 204 -22.88 -9.14 -1.07
CA TYR A 204 -22.55 -9.59 0.29
C TYR A 204 -21.31 -8.87 0.84
N LEU A 205 -20.26 -8.76 0.03
CA LEU A 205 -19.04 -8.03 0.38
C LEU A 205 -19.32 -6.53 0.57
N GLY A 206 -20.19 -5.95 -0.25
CA GLY A 206 -20.65 -4.57 -0.09
C GLY A 206 -21.33 -4.34 1.26
N MET A 207 -22.18 -5.26 1.71
CA MET A 207 -22.83 -5.18 3.03
C MET A 207 -21.82 -5.25 4.17
N ASP A 208 -20.86 -6.18 4.12
CA ASP A 208 -19.82 -6.35 5.14
C ASP A 208 -18.90 -5.13 5.24
N ILE A 209 -18.44 -4.60 4.09
CA ILE A 209 -17.63 -3.38 4.04
C ILE A 209 -18.44 -2.19 4.57
N ASN A 210 -19.71 -2.06 4.16
CA ASN A 210 -20.56 -0.95 4.61
C ASN A 210 -20.76 -0.95 6.13
N GLU A 211 -20.90 -2.12 6.77
CA GLU A 211 -20.98 -2.24 8.22
C GLU A 211 -19.71 -1.70 8.90
N MET A 212 -18.53 -2.04 8.37
CA MET A 212 -17.25 -1.56 8.90
C MET A 212 -17.00 -0.07 8.62
N THR A 213 -17.51 0.49 7.52
CA THR A 213 -17.23 1.87 7.09
C THR A 213 -18.27 2.90 7.54
N ARG A 214 -19.43 2.48 8.04
CA ARG A 214 -20.44 3.36 8.65
C ARG A 214 -19.88 4.36 9.68
N PRO A 215 -19.06 3.97 10.68
CA PRO A 215 -18.48 4.91 11.64
C PRO A 215 -17.54 5.94 10.99
N TRP A 216 -17.09 5.70 9.76
CA TRP A 216 -16.26 6.64 9.02
C TRP A 216 -17.06 7.66 8.21
N GLY A 217 -18.40 7.61 8.26
CA GLY A 217 -19.25 8.51 7.49
C GLY A 217 -19.37 8.14 6.01
N LEU A 218 -19.09 6.89 5.66
CA LEU A 218 -19.09 6.36 4.29
C LEU A 218 -20.28 5.45 4.04
N GLU A 219 -20.73 5.43 2.79
CA GLU A 219 -21.72 4.51 2.25
C GLU A 219 -21.14 3.87 0.99
N VAL A 220 -21.14 2.54 0.94
CA VAL A 220 -20.68 1.79 -0.24
C VAL A 220 -21.86 1.62 -1.20
N ASP A 221 -21.76 2.19 -2.39
CA ASP A 221 -22.82 2.15 -3.41
C ASP A 221 -22.76 0.82 -4.19
N ARG A 222 -21.56 0.39 -4.60
CA ARG A 222 -21.37 -0.83 -5.41
C ARG A 222 -19.98 -1.42 -5.26
N VAL A 223 -19.88 -2.75 -5.32
CA VAL A 223 -18.62 -3.50 -5.38
C VAL A 223 -18.62 -4.39 -6.61
N GLU A 224 -17.62 -4.23 -7.47
CA GLU A 224 -17.40 -5.07 -8.65
C GLU A 224 -16.13 -5.90 -8.48
N LEU A 225 -16.26 -7.23 -8.58
CA LEU A 225 -15.12 -8.14 -8.48
C LEU A 225 -14.42 -8.29 -9.82
N THR A 226 -13.10 -8.07 -9.83
CA THR A 226 -12.23 -8.28 -10.99
C THR A 226 -11.38 -9.52 -10.77
N LEU A 227 -11.71 -10.62 -11.46
CA LEU A 227 -10.91 -11.85 -11.39
C LEU A 227 -9.71 -11.77 -12.34
N GLY A 228 -8.52 -11.99 -11.80
CA GLY A 228 -7.28 -12.20 -12.54
C GLY A 228 -7.05 -13.67 -12.93
N SER A 229 -5.87 -13.96 -13.46
CA SER A 229 -5.49 -15.31 -13.91
C SER A 229 -5.42 -16.32 -12.76
N LEU A 230 -5.85 -17.55 -13.01
CA LEU A 230 -5.66 -18.70 -12.13
C LEU A 230 -4.16 -19.02 -12.08
N LEU A 231 -3.55 -18.89 -10.90
CA LEU A 231 -2.13 -19.18 -10.71
C LEU A 231 -1.91 -20.66 -10.38
N LYS A 232 -2.88 -21.31 -9.70
CA LYS A 232 -2.86 -22.75 -9.41
C LYS A 232 -4.27 -23.34 -9.44
N ALA A 233 -4.45 -24.43 -10.19
CA ALA A 233 -5.72 -25.14 -10.26
C ALA A 233 -6.03 -25.91 -8.95
N PRO A 234 -7.30 -26.05 -8.56
CA PRO A 234 -7.70 -26.85 -7.40
C PRO A 234 -7.24 -28.31 -7.53
N GLU A 235 -6.67 -28.88 -6.48
CA GLU A 235 -6.36 -30.32 -6.43
C GLU A 235 -7.62 -31.07 -6.00
N GLY A 236 -8.40 -31.54 -6.97
CA GLY A 236 -9.69 -32.17 -6.70
C GLY A 236 -10.29 -32.90 -7.90
N GLY A 237 -9.57 -33.89 -8.43
CA GLY A 237 -10.14 -34.98 -9.22
C GLY A 237 -9.70 -36.30 -8.61
N PRO A 238 -10.59 -37.30 -8.42
CA PRO A 238 -10.17 -38.60 -7.94
C PRO A 238 -9.23 -39.21 -8.97
N SER A 239 -7.97 -39.40 -8.58
CA SER A 239 -7.02 -40.26 -9.27
C SER A 239 -7.59 -41.69 -9.26
N GLY A 240 -8.42 -42.01 -10.26
CA GLY A 240 -8.75 -43.38 -10.58
C GLY A 240 -7.46 -44.12 -10.96
N PRO A 241 -7.28 -45.39 -10.55
CA PRO A 241 -6.10 -46.13 -10.93
C PRO A 241 -6.06 -46.26 -12.45
N LEU A 242 -4.97 -45.78 -13.06
CA LEU A 242 -4.64 -46.03 -14.46
C LEU A 242 -4.45 -47.54 -14.65
N ILE A 243 -5.53 -48.24 -15.02
CA ILE A 243 -5.45 -49.59 -15.55
C ILE A 243 -4.88 -49.46 -16.96
N MET A 244 -3.59 -49.75 -17.12
CA MET A 244 -3.03 -50.03 -18.44
C MET A 244 -3.67 -51.32 -18.98
N PRO A 245 -4.13 -51.37 -20.25
CA PRO A 245 -4.51 -52.64 -20.86
C PRO A 245 -3.25 -53.51 -21.11
N PRO A 246 -3.37 -54.85 -21.00
CA PRO A 246 -2.22 -55.75 -21.13
C PRO A 246 -1.75 -55.85 -22.59
N SER A 247 -0.44 -55.80 -22.78
CA SER A 247 0.22 -56.09 -24.06
C SER A 247 -0.01 -57.54 -24.47
N VAL A 248 -0.65 -57.76 -25.62
CA VAL A 248 -0.75 -59.09 -26.25
C VAL A 248 0.55 -59.37 -27.04
N PRO A 249 1.22 -60.51 -26.84
CA PRO A 249 2.38 -60.90 -27.63
C PRO A 249 1.95 -61.77 -28.82
N GLY A 250 2.43 -61.40 -30.02
CA GLY A 250 2.46 -62.29 -31.18
C GLY A 250 1.88 -61.70 -32.45
N LEU A 251 2.74 -61.22 -33.35
CA LEU A 251 2.80 -61.71 -34.73
C LEU A 251 4.08 -61.16 -35.38
N GLU A 252 5.08 -62.02 -35.49
CA GLU A 252 6.22 -61.83 -36.38
C GLU A 252 5.75 -61.96 -37.84
N GLY A 253 6.28 -61.12 -38.72
CA GLY A 253 6.22 -61.33 -40.16
C GLY A 253 5.35 -60.33 -40.92
N LEU A 254 5.95 -59.21 -41.30
CA LEU A 254 5.82 -58.57 -42.63
C LEU A 254 6.76 -57.35 -42.66
N THR A 255 8.06 -57.64 -42.70
CA THR A 255 9.08 -56.70 -43.13
C THR A 255 9.04 -56.61 -44.64
N GLY A 256 8.51 -55.52 -45.18
CA GLY A 256 8.66 -55.22 -46.60
C GLY A 256 7.59 -54.28 -47.12
N LEU A 257 8.05 -53.08 -47.51
CA LEU A 257 7.32 -52.05 -48.26
C LEU A 257 6.38 -51.17 -47.44
N THR A 258 6.90 -50.05 -46.93
CA THR A 258 6.40 -48.70 -47.28
C THR A 258 7.30 -47.61 -46.68
N GLY A 259 8.10 -47.01 -47.57
CA GLY A 259 8.34 -45.57 -47.77
C GLY A 259 8.45 -44.52 -46.65
N PRO A 260 8.97 -43.34 -46.99
CA PRO A 260 9.71 -42.43 -46.11
C PRO A 260 8.80 -41.40 -45.39
N ILE A 261 7.77 -41.85 -44.66
CA ILE A 261 6.87 -40.95 -43.90
C ILE A 261 7.24 -40.88 -42.41
N GLN A 262 8.01 -41.83 -41.88
CA GLN A 262 8.51 -41.79 -40.50
C GLN A 262 9.62 -40.75 -40.29
N GLN A 263 10.38 -40.43 -41.34
CA GLN A 263 11.54 -39.54 -41.25
C GLN A 263 11.19 -38.05 -41.28
N LEU A 264 10.00 -37.71 -41.80
CA LEU A 264 9.46 -36.35 -41.71
C LEU A 264 8.88 -36.05 -40.31
N ALA A 265 8.45 -37.08 -39.57
CA ALA A 265 7.96 -36.96 -38.19
C ALA A 265 9.08 -36.78 -37.15
N MET A 266 10.32 -37.17 -37.46
CA MET A 266 11.47 -36.97 -36.57
C MET A 266 12.09 -35.57 -36.65
N HIS A 267 11.85 -34.81 -37.73
CA HIS A 267 12.38 -33.45 -37.87
C HIS A 267 11.42 -32.35 -37.37
N PHE A 268 10.13 -32.67 -37.16
CA PHE A 268 9.13 -31.70 -36.67
C PHE A 268 8.93 -31.70 -35.14
N LEU A 269 9.54 -32.63 -34.40
CA LEU A 269 9.49 -32.69 -32.94
C LEU A 269 10.77 -32.15 -32.25
N GLY A 270 11.66 -31.51 -33.02
CA GLY A 270 12.96 -31.00 -32.55
C GLY A 270 13.05 -29.49 -32.30
N GLN A 271 11.94 -28.76 -32.16
CA GLN A 271 11.96 -27.34 -31.74
C GLN A 271 10.78 -26.99 -30.84
N SER A 272 10.99 -27.12 -29.53
CA SER A 272 10.40 -26.26 -28.49
C SER A 272 11.04 -26.62 -27.14
N GLY A 273 12.17 -26.00 -26.83
CA GLY A 273 12.76 -26.03 -25.50
C GLY A 273 12.15 -24.94 -24.61
N ILE A 274 11.30 -25.35 -23.68
CA ILE A 274 11.04 -24.65 -22.41
C ILE A 274 11.28 -25.68 -21.32
N SER A 275 12.26 -25.42 -20.46
CA SER A 275 12.71 -26.30 -19.37
C SER A 275 12.27 -25.79 -17.99
N GLN A 276 11.92 -26.76 -17.15
CA GLN A 276 11.53 -26.75 -15.72
C GLN A 276 12.58 -26.14 -14.76
N PRO A 277 12.23 -26.04 -13.46
CA PRO A 277 13.13 -26.42 -12.37
C PRO A 277 12.63 -27.66 -11.58
N GLN A 278 13.56 -28.49 -11.13
CA GLN A 278 13.39 -29.57 -10.15
C GLN A 278 14.46 -29.47 -9.04
N GLN A 279 14.18 -30.17 -7.94
CA GLN A 279 14.59 -29.94 -6.55
C GLN A 279 15.43 -31.11 -5.96
N GLY A 280 16.21 -30.82 -4.90
CA GLY A 280 16.71 -31.74 -3.84
C GLY A 280 18.15 -32.22 -4.01
N ASP A 281 18.98 -32.48 -2.99
CA ASP A 281 18.96 -32.32 -1.51
C ASP A 281 20.38 -32.74 -1.02
N SER A 282 20.89 -32.21 0.12
CA SER A 282 21.67 -32.93 1.17
C SER A 282 22.43 -31.98 2.12
N ILE A 283 22.61 -32.42 3.37
CA ILE A 283 22.77 -31.70 4.64
C ILE A 283 24.19 -31.89 5.22
N THR A 284 24.76 -30.93 5.96
CA THR A 284 25.60 -31.20 7.18
C THR A 284 25.67 -29.96 8.10
N PHE A 285 25.54 -30.21 9.41
CA PHE A 285 25.50 -29.27 10.56
C PHE A 285 26.88 -28.98 11.19
N THR A 286 26.95 -27.85 11.93
CA THR A 286 27.73 -27.44 13.15
C THR A 286 28.47 -26.11 12.95
N ASP A 287 28.80 -25.27 13.93
CA ASP A 287 28.25 -24.82 15.23
C ASP A 287 29.09 -23.56 15.61
N GLU A 288 28.51 -22.66 16.40
CA GLU A 288 29.05 -21.58 17.27
C GLU A 288 30.34 -20.72 17.04
N LEU A 289 30.14 -19.42 17.29
CA LEU A 289 30.91 -18.39 18.03
C LEU A 289 32.26 -17.76 17.53
N SER A 290 32.20 -16.42 17.45
CA SER A 290 33.20 -15.43 17.93
C SER A 290 34.21 -14.76 16.98
N SER A 291 34.30 -13.44 17.16
CA SER A 291 35.42 -12.49 16.99
C SER A 291 35.87 -12.05 15.58
N ALA A 292 35.76 -10.73 15.37
CA ALA A 292 36.58 -9.92 14.44
C ALA A 292 38.07 -9.87 14.93
N PRO A 293 39.05 -9.28 14.20
CA PRO A 293 38.95 -8.49 12.96
C PRO A 293 39.99 -8.84 11.86
N GLN A 294 39.86 -8.12 10.73
CA GLN A 294 40.89 -7.75 9.74
C GLN A 294 40.85 -8.39 8.34
N ALA A 295 40.72 -7.47 7.38
CA ALA A 295 41.40 -7.36 6.09
C ALA A 295 41.15 -8.42 5.00
N ALA A 296 40.43 -7.94 3.98
CA ALA A 296 40.63 -8.20 2.55
C ALA A 296 40.71 -9.66 2.10
N VAL A 297 39.55 -10.25 1.80
CA VAL A 297 39.44 -11.37 0.86
C VAL A 297 38.20 -11.15 0.00
N ALA A 298 38.40 -11.19 -1.31
CA ALA A 298 37.39 -10.96 -2.34
C ALA A 298 36.27 -12.01 -2.30
N THR A 299 35.02 -11.53 -2.32
CA THR A 299 33.81 -12.32 -2.54
C THR A 299 33.35 -12.11 -3.99
N PRO A 300 33.03 -13.16 -4.76
CA PRO A 300 32.57 -13.03 -6.14
C PRO A 300 31.13 -12.51 -6.16
N GLY A 301 30.87 -11.39 -6.85
CA GLY A 301 29.53 -10.78 -6.95
C GLY A 301 29.36 -9.41 -6.28
N SER A 302 30.44 -8.67 -6.01
CA SER A 302 30.38 -7.34 -5.41
C SER A 302 30.14 -6.23 -6.45
N VAL A 303 29.45 -5.16 -6.06
CA VAL A 303 29.19 -3.93 -6.87
C VAL A 303 30.48 -3.34 -7.48
N GLU A 304 31.63 -3.62 -6.87
CA GLU A 304 32.95 -3.22 -7.39
C GLU A 304 33.32 -3.90 -8.72
N GLU A 305 32.93 -5.17 -8.94
CA GLU A 305 33.12 -5.86 -10.22
C GLU A 305 32.24 -5.24 -11.32
N LEU A 306 31.02 -4.85 -10.95
CA LEU A 306 30.10 -4.15 -11.84
C LEU A 306 30.67 -2.80 -12.29
N LEU A 307 31.25 -2.07 -11.35
CA LEU A 307 31.95 -0.81 -11.62
C LEU A 307 33.18 -1.04 -12.51
N GLY A 308 33.90 -2.15 -12.33
CA GLY A 308 34.97 -2.59 -13.22
C GLY A 308 34.49 -2.81 -14.65
N GLY A 309 33.34 -3.48 -14.83
CA GLY A 309 32.71 -3.67 -16.14
C GLY A 309 32.29 -2.34 -16.80
N ILE A 310 31.71 -1.42 -16.02
CA ILE A 310 31.35 -0.08 -16.51
C ILE A 310 32.59 0.67 -17.00
N ARG A 311 33.70 0.64 -16.24
CA ARG A 311 34.96 1.30 -16.62
C ARG A 311 35.51 0.82 -17.97
N LEU A 312 35.29 -0.44 -18.34
CA LEU A 312 35.74 -1.01 -19.61
C LEU A 312 34.89 -0.57 -20.81
N LEU A 313 33.67 -0.09 -20.59
CA LEU A 313 32.73 0.35 -21.64
C LEU A 313 32.66 1.86 -21.81
N LEU A 314 33.37 2.62 -20.97
CA LEU A 314 33.49 4.07 -21.08
C LEU A 314 34.16 4.45 -22.41
N SER A 315 33.43 5.22 -23.22
CA SER A 315 33.85 5.65 -24.56
C SER A 315 33.24 7.00 -24.90
N GLU A 316 33.91 7.77 -25.75
CA GLU A 316 33.41 9.09 -26.20
C GLU A 316 32.04 8.98 -26.91
N THR A 317 31.77 7.85 -27.57
CA THR A 317 30.47 7.58 -28.19
C THR A 317 29.33 7.47 -27.18
N LEU A 318 29.60 6.85 -26.01
CA LEU A 318 28.60 6.70 -24.95
C LEU A 318 28.30 8.05 -24.28
N VAL A 319 29.34 8.86 -24.06
CA VAL A 319 29.24 10.22 -23.54
C VAL A 319 28.38 11.11 -24.44
N GLN A 320 28.55 11.02 -25.78
CA GLN A 320 27.72 11.78 -26.73
C GLN A 320 26.24 11.36 -26.73
N GLN A 321 25.93 10.10 -26.43
CA GLN A 321 24.54 9.61 -26.40
C GLN A 321 23.81 9.98 -25.10
N ILE A 322 24.48 9.83 -23.96
CA ILE A 322 23.87 9.99 -22.64
C ILE A 322 24.01 11.43 -22.16
N GLY A 323 25.24 11.95 -22.09
CA GLY A 323 25.56 13.35 -21.78
C GLY A 323 25.17 13.81 -20.38
N ALA A 324 25.29 12.96 -19.35
CA ALA A 324 24.80 13.24 -18.01
C ALA A 324 25.63 12.55 -16.90
N CYS A 325 25.55 13.11 -15.68
CA CYS A 325 26.18 12.57 -14.48
C CYS A 325 25.18 11.82 -13.61
N PHE A 326 25.50 10.56 -13.28
CA PHE A 326 24.67 9.69 -12.42
C PHE A 326 25.35 9.43 -11.10
N GLN A 327 24.60 9.54 -10.01
CA GLN A 327 24.98 9.08 -8.68
C GLN A 327 24.09 7.92 -8.26
N PHE A 328 24.70 6.88 -7.70
CA PHE A 328 24.04 5.68 -7.20
C PHE A 328 24.24 5.60 -5.69
N ASP A 329 23.15 5.70 -4.93
CA ASP A 329 23.17 5.53 -3.48
C ASP A 329 22.56 4.18 -3.12
N ILE A 330 23.40 3.21 -2.79
CA ILE A 330 23.00 1.83 -2.57
C ILE A 330 22.89 1.57 -1.08
N SER A 331 21.73 1.09 -0.64
CA SER A 331 21.54 0.59 0.72
C SER A 331 21.75 -0.93 0.75
N SER A 332 22.79 -1.37 1.47
CA SER A 332 23.01 -2.79 1.75
C SER A 332 22.12 -3.26 2.91
N GLU A 333 21.78 -4.56 2.96
CA GLU A 333 20.96 -5.14 4.04
C GLU A 333 21.62 -5.03 5.43
N HIS A 334 22.93 -4.82 5.48
CA HIS A 334 23.69 -4.56 6.70
C HIS A 334 23.63 -3.09 7.17
N GLY A 335 22.81 -2.24 6.53
CA GLY A 335 22.66 -0.81 6.86
C GLY A 335 23.83 0.06 6.41
N GLN A 336 24.76 -0.48 5.60
CA GLN A 336 25.84 0.28 4.99
C GLN A 336 25.34 0.95 3.71
N HIS A 337 25.60 2.25 3.59
CA HIS A 337 25.32 3.03 2.39
C HIS A 337 26.58 3.16 1.55
N HIS A 338 26.53 2.65 0.32
CA HIS A 338 27.63 2.74 -0.63
C HIS A 338 27.21 3.69 -1.74
N SER A 339 27.92 4.81 -1.86
CA SER A 339 27.72 5.76 -2.95
C SER A 339 28.69 5.45 -4.09
N TYR A 340 28.19 5.44 -5.32
CA TYR A 340 28.97 5.30 -6.54
C TYR A 340 28.59 6.38 -7.52
N TYR A 341 29.50 6.70 -8.44
CA TYR A 341 29.22 7.66 -9.50
C TYR A 341 29.61 7.14 -10.88
N VAL A 342 28.89 7.62 -11.87
CA VAL A 342 29.16 7.42 -13.29
C VAL A 342 28.95 8.76 -14.00
N ASP A 343 30.06 9.41 -14.34
CA ASP A 343 30.10 10.64 -15.11
C ASP A 343 30.20 10.31 -16.60
N LEU A 344 29.15 10.66 -17.35
CA LEU A 344 29.10 10.56 -18.81
C LEU A 344 28.84 11.93 -19.45
N SER A 345 29.31 13.01 -18.81
CA SER A 345 29.14 14.38 -19.29
C SER A 345 30.32 14.88 -20.11
N GLN A 346 31.55 14.43 -19.82
CA GLN A 346 32.78 14.94 -20.44
C GLN A 346 33.78 13.83 -20.84
N GLY A 347 34.48 14.05 -21.95
CA GLY A 347 35.58 13.18 -22.41
C GLY A 347 35.13 11.74 -22.73
N SER A 348 35.89 10.77 -22.23
CA SER A 348 35.57 9.33 -22.33
C SER A 348 34.63 8.83 -21.23
N GLY A 349 34.26 9.68 -20.26
CA GLY A 349 33.51 9.33 -19.06
C GLY A 349 34.39 8.77 -17.94
N ALA A 350 33.87 8.79 -16.71
CA ALA A 350 34.54 8.30 -15.50
C ALA A 350 33.56 7.58 -14.58
N ALA A 351 33.98 6.50 -13.91
CA ALA A 351 33.16 5.80 -12.93
C ALA A 351 34.00 5.44 -11.70
N GLY A 352 33.42 5.57 -10.51
CA GLY A 352 34.15 5.42 -9.24
C GLY A 352 33.24 5.13 -8.04
N ALA A 353 33.86 4.63 -6.96
CA ALA A 353 33.23 4.58 -5.65
C ALA A 353 33.41 5.93 -4.95
N GLY A 354 32.38 6.38 -4.24
CA GLY A 354 32.30 7.69 -3.58
C GLY A 354 31.24 8.62 -4.18
N SER A 355 31.12 9.81 -3.60
CA SER A 355 30.31 10.90 -4.14
C SER A 355 31.10 11.73 -5.15
N LEU A 356 30.42 12.29 -6.16
CA LEU A 356 31.02 13.22 -7.12
C LEU A 356 31.52 14.48 -6.41
N CYS A 357 32.58 15.10 -6.93
CA CYS A 357 33.03 16.43 -6.48
C CYS A 357 32.13 17.59 -6.98
N GLY A 358 30.94 17.31 -7.55
CA GLY A 358 29.96 18.26 -8.05
C GLY A 358 28.51 17.74 -7.91
N GLU A 359 27.50 18.54 -8.25
CA GLU A 359 26.09 18.14 -8.19
C GLU A 359 25.73 17.14 -9.31
N PRO A 360 25.13 15.98 -8.99
CA PRO A 360 24.68 15.01 -10.00
C PRO A 360 23.40 15.49 -10.72
N ASP A 361 23.28 15.19 -12.01
CA ASP A 361 22.05 15.45 -12.77
C ASP A 361 20.91 14.50 -12.35
N VAL A 362 21.28 13.27 -11.95
CA VAL A 362 20.37 12.23 -11.51
C VAL A 362 20.99 11.44 -10.35
N THR A 363 20.25 11.34 -9.25
CA THR A 363 20.56 10.45 -8.12
C THR A 363 19.58 9.30 -8.09
N LEU A 364 20.11 8.08 -8.03
CA LEU A 364 19.40 6.81 -8.06
C LEU A 364 19.63 6.09 -6.74
N SER A 365 18.58 5.89 -5.94
CA SER A 365 18.69 5.15 -4.68
C SER A 365 17.92 3.84 -4.71
N MET A 366 18.58 2.74 -4.34
CA MET A 366 18.07 1.36 -4.44
C MET A 366 18.83 0.40 -3.51
N SER A 367 18.37 -0.85 -3.43
CA SER A 367 19.09 -1.91 -2.71
C SER A 367 20.19 -2.55 -3.55
N ASP A 368 21.19 -3.16 -2.91
CA ASP A 368 22.29 -3.89 -3.57
C ASP A 368 21.74 -5.04 -4.46
N SER A 369 20.77 -5.79 -3.93
CA SER A 369 20.11 -6.88 -4.64
C SER A 369 19.34 -6.40 -5.88
N ASP A 370 18.68 -5.24 -5.80
CA ASP A 370 17.97 -4.64 -6.94
C ASP A 370 18.94 -4.11 -8.01
N LEU A 371 20.08 -3.53 -7.61
CA LEU A 371 21.13 -3.11 -8.56
C LEU A 371 21.69 -4.31 -9.32
N LEU A 372 22.02 -5.39 -8.60
CA LEU A 372 22.54 -6.62 -9.19
C LEU A 372 21.51 -7.24 -10.15
N ALA A 373 20.22 -7.23 -9.77
CA ALA A 373 19.14 -7.70 -10.62
C ALA A 373 18.95 -6.84 -11.89
N MET A 374 19.17 -5.52 -11.78
CA MET A 374 19.15 -4.61 -12.93
C MET A 374 20.31 -4.87 -13.89
N PHE A 375 21.51 -5.09 -13.34
CA PHE A 375 22.67 -5.44 -14.15
C PHE A 375 22.51 -6.77 -14.88
N GLN A 376 21.95 -7.79 -14.20
CA GLN A 376 21.65 -9.09 -14.81
C GLN A 376 20.49 -9.03 -15.82
N GLY A 377 19.83 -7.87 -15.96
CA GLY A 377 18.67 -7.68 -16.83
C GLY A 377 17.41 -8.42 -16.37
N ARG A 378 17.40 -8.92 -15.13
CA ARG A 378 16.22 -9.53 -14.48
C ARG A 378 15.22 -8.46 -14.05
N LEU A 379 15.72 -7.28 -13.72
CA LEU A 379 14.92 -6.11 -13.33
C LEU A 379 15.14 -4.98 -14.34
N GLN A 380 14.05 -4.41 -14.86
CA GLN A 380 14.13 -3.26 -15.78
C GLN A 380 14.06 -1.95 -14.97
N PRO A 381 14.85 -0.90 -15.30
CA PRO A 381 14.89 0.35 -14.53
C PRO A 381 13.50 1.03 -14.38
N PHE A 382 12.71 1.05 -15.45
CA PHE A 382 11.34 1.60 -15.41
C PHE A 382 10.41 0.79 -14.49
N ALA A 383 10.56 -0.55 -14.49
CA ALA A 383 9.78 -1.42 -13.61
C ALA A 383 10.20 -1.25 -12.14
N ALA A 384 11.49 -1.06 -11.87
CA ALA A 384 11.99 -0.78 -10.54
C ALA A 384 11.42 0.55 -10.00
N TYR A 385 11.41 1.60 -10.83
CA TYR A 385 10.88 2.92 -10.48
C TYR A 385 9.38 2.89 -10.17
N THR A 386 8.58 2.33 -11.07
CA THR A 386 7.12 2.23 -10.89
C THR A 386 6.73 1.34 -9.71
N SER A 387 7.57 0.36 -9.35
CA SER A 387 7.37 -0.48 -8.17
C SER A 387 7.84 0.14 -6.85
N GLY A 388 8.49 1.31 -6.88
CA GLY A 388 9.04 1.98 -5.70
C GLY A 388 10.35 1.39 -5.15
N ARG A 389 10.95 0.42 -5.85
CA ARG A 389 12.25 -0.19 -5.50
C ARG A 389 13.45 0.65 -5.95
N LEU A 390 13.24 1.50 -6.94
CA LEU A 390 14.20 2.49 -7.40
C LEU A 390 13.61 3.88 -7.17
N THR A 391 14.32 4.71 -6.42
CA THR A 391 13.99 6.12 -6.26
C THR A 391 14.90 6.96 -7.14
N ILE A 392 14.33 7.95 -7.82
CA ILE A 392 15.03 8.81 -8.77
C ILE A 392 14.84 10.25 -8.31
N GLN A 393 15.93 10.97 -8.09
CA GLN A 393 15.95 12.42 -7.87
C GLN A 393 16.67 13.07 -9.05
N GLY A 394 15.99 13.93 -9.82
CA GLY A 394 16.52 14.53 -11.05
C GLY A 394 15.58 14.38 -12.25
N ASP A 395 16.10 14.57 -13.47
CA ASP A 395 15.30 14.38 -14.69
C ASP A 395 15.09 12.89 -14.99
N ILE A 396 13.83 12.45 -14.92
CA ILE A 396 13.41 11.07 -15.19
C ILE A 396 13.79 10.65 -16.61
N LYS A 397 13.74 11.57 -17.59
CA LYS A 397 14.10 11.23 -18.99
C LYS A 397 15.56 10.84 -19.11
N THR A 398 16.43 11.57 -18.42
CA THR A 398 17.87 11.29 -18.33
C THR A 398 18.12 10.01 -17.55
N ALA A 399 17.39 9.77 -16.46
CA ALA A 399 17.47 8.54 -15.67
C ALA A 399 17.17 7.27 -16.49
N MET A 400 16.22 7.34 -17.42
CA MET A 400 15.87 6.19 -18.27
C MET A 400 16.92 5.87 -19.34
N LYS A 401 17.77 6.84 -19.72
CA LYS A 401 18.89 6.58 -20.64
C LYS A 401 19.91 5.59 -20.05
N LEU A 402 19.95 5.44 -18.73
CA LEU A 402 20.79 4.43 -18.06
C LEU A 402 20.50 3.00 -18.57
N GLU A 403 19.30 2.71 -19.06
CA GLU A 403 18.97 1.40 -19.62
C GLU A 403 19.84 1.06 -20.84
N GLU A 404 20.22 2.06 -21.64
CA GLU A 404 21.13 1.85 -22.79
C GLU A 404 22.53 1.43 -22.32
N LEU A 405 23.02 2.02 -21.23
CA LEU A 405 24.28 1.64 -20.59
C LEU A 405 24.22 0.19 -20.09
N LEU A 406 23.16 -0.18 -19.38
CA LEU A 406 22.96 -1.55 -18.88
C LEU A 406 22.83 -2.58 -20.01
N LYS A 407 22.24 -2.21 -21.15
CA LYS A 407 22.17 -3.09 -22.34
C LYS A 407 23.54 -3.36 -22.94
N LEU A 408 24.46 -2.39 -22.90
CA LEU A 408 25.82 -2.57 -23.41
C LEU A 408 26.66 -3.49 -22.51
N LEU A 409 26.41 -3.50 -21.19
CA LEU A 409 27.07 -4.39 -20.23
C LEU A 409 26.68 -5.86 -20.35
N LYS A 410 25.55 -6.16 -20.99
CA LYS A 410 25.07 -7.53 -21.21
C LYS A 410 25.78 -8.23 -22.38
N LYS A 411 26.52 -7.49 -23.19
CA LYS A 411 27.11 -7.94 -24.45
C LYS A 411 28.60 -8.21 -24.28
#